data_AF-A0A7S2GTM5-F1
#
_entry.id   AF-A0A7S2GTM5-F1
#
_cell.length_a   1.000
_cell.length_b   1.000
_cell.length_c   1.000
_cell.angle_alpha   90.00
_cell.angle_beta   90.00
_cell.angle_gamma   90.00
#
_symmetry.space_group_name_H-M   'P 1'
#
loop_
_entity.id
_entity.type
_entity.pdbx_description
1 polymer ?
#
loop_
_entity_poly.entity_id
_entity_poly.type
_entity_poly.pdbx_seq_one_letter_code
_entity_poly.pdbx_strand_id
1 'polypeptide(L)'
;SAHGDEQDLQFSFSDAYDPVTFEGARFCEGRVFSVFNSIVSDPQQFHDKYADYIRGTNLKGPRMPLFVKPSKLLTLDDITFAMSSHYESTPLDWSEDVGSGMFHRPYRPHPLVWEYDDEHYCNERPIGTQQTGWNFIGVVRPTMPPPLRAVLWFGVDDTSTSPRYPVYASSTQVSSAYGGIGSQDGNPSPVL
;
A
#
# COMPACT_ATOMS: atom_id res chain seq x y z
N SER A 1 -25.10 36.05 -9.76
CA SER A 1 -24.46 35.59 -10.99
C SER A 1 -23.14 34.92 -10.66
N ALA A 2 -23.15 33.60 -10.61
CA ALA A 2 -21.95 32.76 -10.71
C ALA A 2 -22.42 31.45 -11.36
N HIS A 3 -22.82 31.55 -12.62
CA HIS A 3 -22.87 30.40 -13.50
C HIS A 3 -21.42 30.18 -13.93
N GLY A 4 -20.69 29.37 -13.16
CA GLY A 4 -19.50 28.71 -13.67
C GLY A 4 -20.00 27.53 -14.49
N ASP A 5 -19.71 27.53 -15.78
CA ASP A 5 -20.03 26.43 -16.67
C ASP A 5 -19.43 25.12 -16.09
N GLU A 6 -20.21 24.04 -16.05
CA GLU A 6 -19.77 22.72 -15.55
C GLU A 6 -18.53 22.16 -16.29
N GLN A 7 -18.15 22.79 -17.40
CA GLN A 7 -16.94 22.50 -18.18
C GLN A 7 -15.63 22.99 -17.52
N ASP A 8 -15.68 24.01 -16.66
CA ASP A 8 -14.48 24.58 -16.00
C ASP A 8 -13.96 23.73 -14.82
N LEU A 9 -14.67 22.66 -14.44
CA LEU A 9 -14.33 21.84 -13.27
C LEU A 9 -13.57 20.53 -13.59
N GLN A 10 -13.15 20.31 -14.83
CA GLN A 10 -12.42 19.09 -15.24
C GLN A 10 -10.89 19.21 -15.08
N PHE A 11 -10.41 19.96 -14.08
CA PHE A 11 -8.98 20.02 -13.81
C PHE A 11 -8.52 18.80 -13.01
N SER A 12 -7.68 17.97 -13.63
CA SER A 12 -7.01 16.84 -12.98
C SER A 12 -5.58 17.21 -12.62
N PHE A 13 -5.27 17.31 -11.33
CA PHE A 13 -3.92 17.59 -10.84
C PHE A 13 -2.91 16.51 -11.28
N SER A 14 -3.31 15.23 -11.21
CA SER A 14 -2.43 14.14 -11.64
C SER A 14 -2.15 14.22 -13.15
N ASP A 15 -3.15 14.44 -14.00
CA ASP A 15 -2.89 14.54 -15.45
C ASP A 15 -2.07 15.78 -15.83
N ALA A 16 -2.15 16.86 -15.05
CA ALA A 16 -1.39 18.08 -15.30
C ALA A 16 0.06 18.00 -14.81
N TYR A 17 0.32 17.35 -13.67
CA TYR A 17 1.61 17.42 -12.98
C TYR A 17 2.36 16.09 -12.84
N ASP A 18 1.66 14.95 -12.87
CA ASP A 18 2.25 13.61 -12.81
C ASP A 18 1.45 12.62 -13.68
N PRO A 19 1.51 12.75 -15.02
CA PRO A 19 0.81 11.86 -15.93
C PRO A 19 1.29 10.42 -15.75
N VAL A 20 0.37 9.46 -15.77
CA VAL A 20 0.74 8.06 -15.52
C VAL A 20 1.64 7.52 -16.62
N THR A 21 2.72 6.89 -16.20
CA THR A 21 3.63 6.13 -17.04
C THR A 21 3.40 4.64 -16.84
N PHE A 22 4.00 3.81 -17.68
CA PHE A 22 3.98 2.35 -17.49
C PHE A 22 4.50 1.96 -16.11
N GLU A 23 5.62 2.54 -15.68
CA GLU A 23 6.20 2.31 -14.35
C GLU A 23 5.31 2.84 -13.23
N GLY A 24 4.67 4.01 -13.43
CA GLY A 24 3.72 4.56 -12.47
C GLY A 24 2.52 3.63 -12.26
N ALA A 25 1.99 3.05 -13.33
CA ALA A 25 0.90 2.07 -13.24
C ALA A 25 1.33 0.81 -12.47
N ARG A 26 2.47 0.22 -12.84
CA ARG A 26 2.99 -1.04 -12.27
C ARG A 26 3.44 -0.86 -10.81
N PHE A 27 4.28 0.14 -10.52
CA PHE A 27 4.89 0.32 -9.20
C PHE A 27 4.07 1.15 -8.21
N CYS A 28 3.07 1.92 -8.67
CA CYS A 28 2.26 2.77 -7.80
C CYS A 28 0.77 2.40 -7.86
N GLU A 29 0.15 2.48 -9.03
CA GLU A 29 -1.31 2.28 -9.15
C GLU A 29 -1.72 0.85 -8.80
N GLY A 30 -0.88 -0.15 -9.08
CA GLY A 30 -1.09 -1.53 -8.62
C GLY A 30 -1.39 -1.59 -7.12
N ARG A 31 -0.59 -0.92 -6.29
CA ARG A 31 -0.77 -0.93 -4.82
C ARG A 31 -2.11 -0.34 -4.41
N VAL A 32 -2.49 0.77 -5.03
CA VAL A 32 -3.79 1.42 -4.80
C VAL A 32 -4.93 0.48 -5.21
N PHE A 33 -4.78 -0.17 -6.36
CA PHE A 33 -5.72 -1.16 -6.85
C PHE A 33 -5.92 -2.32 -5.87
N SER A 34 -4.84 -2.90 -5.34
CA SER A 34 -4.95 -4.03 -4.39
C SER A 34 -5.79 -3.64 -3.17
N VAL A 35 -5.51 -2.46 -2.59
CA VAL A 35 -6.29 -1.94 -1.45
C VAL A 35 -7.74 -1.73 -1.83
N PHE A 36 -8.02 -1.00 -2.92
CA PHE A 36 -9.38 -0.68 -3.33
C PHE A 36 -10.18 -1.93 -3.67
N ASN A 37 -9.59 -2.85 -4.43
CA ASN A 37 -10.22 -4.10 -4.82
C ASN A 37 -10.63 -4.94 -3.60
N SER A 38 -9.85 -4.93 -2.52
CA SER A 38 -10.17 -5.67 -1.30
C SER A 38 -11.35 -5.09 -0.49
N ILE A 39 -11.71 -3.82 -0.69
CA ILE A 39 -12.71 -3.12 0.15
C ILE A 39 -13.98 -2.72 -0.58
N VAL A 40 -14.00 -2.70 -1.91
CA VAL A 40 -15.20 -2.35 -2.69
C VAL A 40 -16.27 -3.45 -2.62
N SER A 41 -17.51 -3.11 -2.97
CA SER A 41 -18.65 -4.05 -2.94
C SER A 41 -18.63 -5.10 -4.05
N ASP A 42 -17.99 -4.78 -5.17
CA ASP A 42 -17.85 -5.69 -6.31
C ASP A 42 -16.39 -5.71 -6.79
N PRO A 43 -15.54 -6.54 -6.17
CA PRO A 43 -14.14 -6.67 -6.55
C PRO A 43 -13.95 -7.16 -7.99
N GLN A 44 -14.83 -8.04 -8.49
CA GLN A 44 -14.68 -8.54 -9.86
C GLN A 44 -14.92 -7.43 -10.88
N GLN A 45 -15.97 -6.63 -10.70
CA GLN A 45 -16.22 -5.48 -11.56
C GLN A 45 -15.08 -4.44 -11.47
N PHE A 46 -14.55 -4.20 -10.27
CA PHE A 46 -13.44 -3.26 -10.08
C PHE A 46 -12.16 -3.76 -10.77
N HIS A 47 -11.86 -5.05 -10.62
CA HIS A 47 -10.81 -5.74 -11.34
C HIS A 47 -10.95 -5.59 -12.85
N ASP A 48 -12.10 -5.99 -13.41
CA ASP A 48 -12.31 -6.00 -14.87
C ASP A 48 -12.18 -4.60 -15.49
N LYS A 49 -12.50 -3.57 -14.71
CA LYS A 49 -12.39 -2.18 -15.15
C LYS A 49 -10.95 -1.66 -15.16
N TYR A 50 -10.10 -2.08 -14.23
CA TYR A 50 -8.79 -1.46 -14.01
C TYR A 50 -7.59 -2.40 -14.19
N ALA A 51 -7.79 -3.69 -14.49
CA ALA A 51 -6.71 -4.65 -14.68
C ALA A 51 -5.71 -4.24 -15.79
N ASP A 52 -6.21 -3.74 -16.92
CA ASP A 52 -5.34 -3.27 -18.02
C ASP A 52 -4.64 -1.95 -17.70
N TYR A 53 -5.26 -1.12 -16.86
CA TYR A 53 -4.67 0.12 -16.39
C TYR A 53 -3.46 -0.16 -15.49
N ILE A 54 -3.59 -1.03 -14.49
CA ILE A 54 -2.49 -1.36 -13.56
C ILE A 54 -1.37 -2.16 -14.22
N ARG A 55 -1.68 -2.98 -15.24
CA ARG A 55 -0.68 -3.70 -16.03
C ARG A 55 0.07 -2.80 -17.01
N GLY A 56 -0.35 -1.54 -17.15
CA GLY A 56 0.22 -0.61 -18.11
C GLY A 56 -0.08 -0.92 -19.57
N THR A 57 -0.99 -1.86 -19.87
CA THR A 57 -1.37 -2.23 -21.24
C THR A 57 -2.34 -1.22 -21.85
N ASN A 58 -3.15 -0.55 -21.03
CA ASN A 58 -4.03 0.53 -21.46
C ASN A 58 -4.09 1.69 -20.46
N LEU A 59 -3.13 2.62 -20.57
CA LEU A 59 -3.06 3.83 -19.74
C LEU A 59 -4.05 4.93 -20.14
N LYS A 60 -4.64 4.84 -21.35
CA LYS A 60 -5.66 5.77 -21.85
C LYS A 60 -7.08 5.34 -21.46
N GLY A 61 -7.22 4.18 -20.83
CA GLY A 61 -8.48 3.63 -20.34
C GLY A 61 -9.04 4.39 -19.13
N PRO A 62 -10.06 3.86 -18.46
CA PRO A 62 -10.63 4.50 -17.28
C PRO A 62 -9.58 4.63 -16.18
N ARG A 63 -9.30 5.86 -15.73
CA ARG A 63 -8.43 6.12 -14.58
C ARG A 63 -9.09 5.61 -13.30
N MET A 64 -8.28 5.07 -12.38
CA MET A 64 -8.76 4.71 -11.06
C MET A 64 -9.16 5.97 -10.28
N PRO A 65 -10.28 5.95 -9.54
CA PRO A 65 -10.71 7.13 -8.79
C PRO A 65 -9.78 7.40 -7.61
N LEU A 66 -9.71 8.65 -7.16
CA LEU A 66 -8.94 9.02 -5.96
C LEU A 66 -9.49 8.36 -4.67
N PHE A 67 -10.80 8.12 -4.62
CA PHE A 67 -11.48 7.50 -3.47
C PHE A 67 -12.48 6.45 -3.94
N VAL A 68 -12.64 5.40 -3.14
CA VAL A 68 -13.70 4.40 -3.30
C VAL A 68 -14.55 4.34 -2.04
N LYS A 69 -15.81 3.94 -2.19
CA LYS A 69 -16.69 3.67 -1.05
C LYS A 69 -16.50 2.20 -0.63
N PRO A 70 -16.09 1.93 0.62
CA PRO A 70 -16.01 0.58 1.14
C PRO A 70 -17.39 -0.09 1.20
N SER A 71 -17.43 -1.40 1.01
CA SER A 71 -18.64 -2.24 1.11
C SER A 71 -19.20 -2.32 2.53
N LYS A 72 -18.32 -2.18 3.53
CA LYS A 72 -18.62 -2.23 4.97
C LYS A 72 -17.77 -1.19 5.72
N LEU A 73 -18.12 -0.94 6.98
CA LEU A 73 -17.23 -0.22 7.89
C LEU A 73 -15.92 -1.01 8.06
N LEU A 74 -14.79 -0.34 7.89
CA LEU A 74 -13.48 -0.96 7.98
C LEU A 74 -13.05 -1.08 9.44
N THR A 75 -12.59 -2.27 9.80
CA THR A 75 -11.96 -2.56 11.08
C THR A 75 -10.46 -2.31 11.03
N LEU A 76 -9.79 -2.32 12.19
CA LEU A 76 -8.33 -2.27 12.25
C LEU A 76 -7.69 -3.45 11.48
N ASP A 77 -8.33 -4.63 11.56
CA ASP A 77 -7.86 -5.83 10.88
C ASP A 77 -7.99 -5.69 9.37
N ASP A 78 -9.11 -5.16 8.86
CA ASP A 78 -9.27 -4.92 7.43
C ASP A 78 -8.16 -4.01 6.87
N ILE A 79 -7.81 -2.92 7.58
CA ILE A 79 -6.70 -2.03 7.18
C ILE A 79 -5.35 -2.73 7.32
N THR A 80 -5.16 -3.50 8.40
CA THR A 80 -3.95 -4.29 8.62
C THR A 80 -3.70 -5.23 7.45
N PHE A 81 -4.70 -6.03 7.06
CA PHE A 81 -4.58 -6.96 5.94
C PHE A 81 -4.36 -6.24 4.61
N ALA A 82 -5.04 -5.12 4.36
CA ALA A 82 -4.82 -4.34 3.14
C ALA A 82 -3.39 -3.79 3.06
N MET A 83 -2.82 -3.35 4.19
CA MET A 83 -1.42 -2.92 4.26
C MET A 83 -0.42 -4.07 4.16
N SER A 84 -0.84 -5.32 4.32
CA SER A 84 0.03 -6.50 4.29
C SER A 84 0.06 -7.21 2.92
N SER A 85 -0.64 -6.68 1.91
CA SER A 85 -0.86 -7.37 0.65
C SER A 85 0.36 -7.38 -0.29
N HIS A 86 0.50 -8.51 -0.99
CA HIS A 86 1.39 -8.75 -2.12
C HIS A 86 0.61 -9.13 -3.37
N TYR A 87 -0.57 -8.51 -3.56
CA TYR A 87 -1.46 -8.70 -4.71
C TYR A 87 -2.26 -9.99 -4.75
N GLU A 88 -2.46 -10.62 -3.59
CA GLU A 88 -3.16 -11.89 -3.45
C GLU A 88 -4.53 -11.85 -4.14
N SER A 89 -4.86 -12.89 -4.92
CA SER A 89 -6.12 -12.99 -5.68
C SER A 89 -6.31 -11.92 -6.76
N THR A 90 -5.22 -11.32 -7.24
CA THR A 90 -5.23 -10.41 -8.40
C THR A 90 -4.26 -10.91 -9.47
N PRO A 91 -4.30 -10.39 -10.70
CA PRO A 91 -3.34 -10.82 -11.71
C PRO A 91 -1.90 -10.36 -11.49
N LEU A 92 -1.66 -9.56 -10.44
CA LEU A 92 -0.35 -9.09 -10.05
C LEU A 92 0.24 -9.95 -8.91
N ASP A 93 -0.46 -11.02 -8.53
CA ASP A 93 -0.08 -11.92 -7.44
C ASP A 93 1.27 -12.58 -7.72
N TRP A 94 2.22 -12.30 -6.84
CA TRP A 94 3.56 -12.86 -6.90
C TRP A 94 3.62 -14.34 -6.52
N SER A 95 2.63 -14.89 -5.83
CA SER A 95 2.66 -16.32 -5.52
C SER A 95 2.50 -17.19 -6.78
N GLU A 96 1.87 -16.66 -7.83
CA GLU A 96 1.46 -17.39 -9.03
C GLU A 96 2.40 -17.22 -10.24
N ASP A 97 3.41 -16.33 -10.16
CA ASP A 97 4.36 -16.12 -11.26
C ASP A 97 5.59 -17.04 -11.20
N VAL A 98 6.33 -17.12 -12.32
CA VAL A 98 7.53 -17.96 -12.49
C VAL A 98 8.65 -17.67 -11.47
N GLY A 99 8.74 -16.45 -10.96
CA GLY A 99 9.71 -16.02 -9.96
C GLY A 99 9.36 -16.43 -8.52
N SER A 100 8.18 -17.00 -8.28
CA SER A 100 7.73 -17.39 -6.94
C SER A 100 8.48 -18.62 -6.38
N GLY A 101 9.01 -19.46 -7.28
CA GLY A 101 9.72 -20.69 -6.95
C GLY A 101 8.83 -21.74 -6.28
N MET A 102 9.44 -22.85 -5.84
CA MET A 102 8.71 -24.00 -5.28
C MET A 102 7.85 -23.70 -4.03
N PHE A 103 8.14 -22.59 -3.34
CA PHE A 103 7.46 -22.19 -2.11
C PHE A 103 6.50 -21.01 -2.30
N HIS A 104 6.22 -20.61 -3.56
CA HIS A 104 5.29 -19.52 -3.89
C HIS A 104 5.58 -18.23 -3.12
N ARG A 105 6.86 -17.81 -3.10
CA ARG A 105 7.32 -16.71 -2.26
C ARG A 105 6.69 -15.37 -2.68
N PRO A 106 6.13 -14.59 -1.74
CA PRO A 106 5.54 -13.28 -2.02
C PRO A 106 6.60 -12.17 -2.05
N TYR A 107 7.83 -12.48 -2.48
CA TYR A 107 8.93 -11.52 -2.52
C TYR A 107 9.82 -11.71 -3.73
N ARG A 108 10.32 -10.61 -4.28
CA ARG A 108 11.31 -10.60 -5.37
C ARG A 108 12.61 -9.93 -4.93
N PRO A 109 13.78 -10.51 -5.27
CA PRO A 109 15.04 -9.82 -5.08
C PRO A 109 15.08 -8.59 -5.99
N HIS A 110 15.63 -7.49 -5.48
CA HIS A 110 15.91 -6.31 -6.29
C HIS A 110 17.10 -6.56 -7.23
N PRO A 111 17.19 -5.86 -8.38
CA PRO A 111 16.30 -4.79 -8.86
C PRO A 111 14.93 -5.27 -9.36
N LEU A 112 13.91 -4.40 -9.31
CA LEU A 112 12.56 -4.72 -9.81
C LEU A 112 12.46 -4.67 -11.34
N VAL A 113 13.41 -4.05 -12.02
CA VAL A 113 13.49 -3.97 -13.47
C VAL A 113 14.73 -4.72 -13.95
N TRP A 114 14.63 -5.43 -15.07
CA TRP A 114 15.75 -6.09 -15.71
C TRP A 114 15.57 -6.15 -17.22
N GLU A 115 16.67 -6.47 -17.92
CA GLU A 115 16.71 -6.64 -19.36
C GLU A 115 17.13 -8.07 -19.70
N TYR A 116 16.50 -8.64 -20.72
CA TYR A 116 16.84 -9.96 -21.24
C TYR A 116 16.51 -10.00 -22.74
N ASP A 117 17.47 -10.41 -23.58
CA ASP A 117 17.34 -10.45 -25.05
C ASP A 117 16.74 -9.17 -25.66
N ASP A 118 17.27 -7.99 -25.27
CA ASP A 118 16.82 -6.64 -25.69
C ASP A 118 15.37 -6.28 -25.29
N GLU A 119 14.72 -7.10 -24.46
CA GLU A 119 13.41 -6.81 -23.88
C GLU A 119 13.53 -6.35 -22.42
N HIS A 120 12.67 -5.40 -22.03
CA HIS A 120 12.60 -4.87 -20.67
C HIS A 120 11.47 -5.55 -19.89
N TYR A 121 11.78 -5.93 -18.65
CA TYR A 121 10.87 -6.62 -17.77
C TYR A 121 10.79 -5.92 -16.41
N CYS A 122 9.68 -6.14 -15.71
CA CYS A 122 9.51 -5.63 -14.35
C CYS A 122 8.71 -6.57 -13.45
N ASN A 123 9.09 -6.58 -12.17
CA ASN A 123 8.36 -7.18 -11.06
C ASN A 123 7.53 -6.10 -10.40
N GLU A 124 6.30 -6.42 -10.01
CA GLU A 124 5.45 -5.46 -9.31
C GLU A 124 6.04 -4.98 -7.99
N ARG A 125 5.62 -3.82 -7.51
CA ARG A 125 6.05 -3.34 -6.19
C ARG A 125 4.96 -3.64 -5.16
N PRO A 126 5.14 -4.59 -4.23
CA PRO A 126 4.10 -4.98 -3.26
C PRO A 126 3.88 -3.88 -2.21
N ILE A 127 2.80 -4.01 -1.45
CA ILE A 127 2.51 -3.14 -0.29
C ILE A 127 3.32 -3.63 0.91
N GLY A 128 3.24 -4.94 1.18
CA GLY A 128 4.14 -5.66 2.09
C GLY A 128 5.54 -5.76 1.52
N THR A 129 6.53 -5.21 2.21
CA THR A 129 7.92 -5.25 1.74
C THR A 129 8.90 -5.19 2.89
N GLN A 130 10.00 -5.94 2.74
CA GLN A 130 11.11 -6.00 3.68
C GLN A 130 11.90 -4.69 3.77
N GLN A 131 11.62 -3.72 2.89
CA GLN A 131 12.19 -2.38 2.96
C GLN A 131 11.43 -1.46 3.93
N THR A 132 10.30 -1.90 4.47
CA THR A 132 9.52 -1.14 5.44
C THR A 132 10.30 -1.05 6.74
N GLY A 133 10.81 0.12 7.11
CA GLY A 133 11.46 0.29 8.42
C GLY A 133 10.46 0.28 9.58
N TRP A 134 9.27 0.85 9.35
CA TRP A 134 8.18 0.94 10.31
C TRP A 134 6.87 1.22 9.58
N ASN A 135 5.75 0.92 10.24
CA ASN A 135 4.41 1.13 9.72
C ASN A 135 3.44 1.48 10.86
N PHE A 136 2.33 2.15 10.55
CA PHE A 136 1.35 2.49 11.59
C PHE A 136 -0.08 2.63 11.05
N ILE A 137 -1.05 2.46 11.96
CA ILE A 137 -2.46 2.80 11.74
C ILE A 137 -2.93 3.73 12.86
N GLY A 138 -3.29 4.96 12.49
CA GLY A 138 -3.86 5.93 13.44
C GLY A 138 -5.36 5.76 13.59
N VAL A 139 -5.84 5.54 14.82
CA VAL A 139 -7.27 5.38 15.12
C VAL A 139 -7.70 6.43 16.13
N VAL A 140 -8.72 7.21 15.77
CA VAL A 140 -9.36 8.18 16.68
C VAL A 140 -10.74 7.66 17.07
N ARG A 141 -10.93 7.42 18.37
CA ARG A 141 -12.15 6.83 18.96
C ARG A 141 -12.95 7.91 19.70
N PRO A 142 -13.92 8.58 19.04
CA PRO A 142 -14.60 9.75 19.62
C PRO A 142 -15.36 9.44 20.91
N THR A 143 -15.78 8.19 21.11
CA THR A 143 -16.50 7.72 22.31
C THR A 143 -15.60 7.53 23.53
N MET A 144 -14.27 7.61 23.40
CA MET A 144 -13.33 7.42 24.50
C MET A 144 -12.96 8.75 25.19
N PRO A 145 -12.59 8.71 26.49
CA PRO A 145 -12.06 9.87 27.21
C PRO A 145 -10.86 10.49 26.48
N PRO A 146 -10.64 11.82 26.57
CA PRO A 146 -9.61 12.51 25.79
C PRO A 146 -8.21 11.86 25.83
N PRO A 147 -7.67 11.40 26.99
CA PRO A 147 -6.36 10.74 27.02
C PRO A 147 -6.30 9.43 26.23
N LEU A 148 -7.42 8.70 26.12
CA LEU A 148 -7.48 7.38 25.48
C LEU A 148 -8.04 7.43 24.05
N ARG A 149 -8.35 8.63 23.56
CA ARG A 149 -9.09 8.86 22.32
C ARG A 149 -8.31 8.42 21.09
N ALA A 150 -7.03 8.77 21.01
CA ALA A 150 -6.19 8.44 19.86
C ALA A 150 -5.21 7.32 20.22
N VAL A 151 -5.14 6.33 19.33
CA VAL A 151 -4.21 5.20 19.40
C VAL A 151 -3.50 5.08 18.08
N LEU A 152 -2.17 5.02 18.14
CA LEU A 152 -1.29 4.72 17.03
C LEU A 152 -0.90 3.24 17.12
N TRP A 153 -1.45 2.40 16.25
CA TRP A 153 -1.04 1.00 16.13
C TRP A 153 0.26 0.94 15.33
N PHE A 154 1.39 0.82 16.02
CA PHE A 154 2.71 0.93 15.43
C PHE A 154 3.35 -0.44 15.26
N GLY A 155 4.03 -0.68 14.14
CA GLY A 155 4.84 -1.86 13.88
C GLY A 155 6.24 -1.45 13.38
N VAL A 156 7.25 -2.19 13.80
CA VAL A 156 8.63 -2.07 13.29
C VAL A 156 8.79 -3.14 12.21
N ASP A 157 9.48 -2.83 11.11
CA ASP A 157 9.73 -3.75 9.99
C ASP A 157 8.50 -3.97 9.07
N ASP A 158 8.58 -4.98 8.20
CA ASP A 158 7.59 -5.34 7.17
C ASP A 158 6.17 -5.39 7.72
N THR A 159 5.30 -4.58 7.13
CA THR A 159 3.87 -4.49 7.41
C THR A 159 3.10 -5.81 7.25
N SER A 160 3.64 -6.80 6.54
CA SER A 160 3.01 -8.12 6.36
C SER A 160 3.30 -9.12 7.48
N THR A 161 4.44 -8.98 8.16
CA THR A 161 4.88 -9.94 9.19
C THR A 161 4.93 -9.33 10.58
N SER A 162 4.97 -8.00 10.68
CA SER A 162 5.22 -7.30 11.93
C SER A 162 3.95 -7.13 12.77
N PRO A 163 3.96 -7.54 14.04
CA PRO A 163 2.84 -7.27 14.94
C PRO A 163 2.75 -5.78 15.23
N ARG A 164 1.53 -5.22 15.17
CA ARG A 164 1.28 -3.83 15.56
C ARG A 164 0.90 -3.74 17.03
N TYR A 165 1.57 -2.88 17.78
CA TYR A 165 1.27 -2.60 19.18
C TYR A 165 0.61 -1.22 19.36
N PRO A 166 -0.32 -1.07 20.30
CA PRO A 166 -1.03 0.19 20.50
C PRO A 166 -0.19 1.19 21.30
N VAL A 167 0.07 2.36 20.72
CA VAL A 167 0.67 3.52 21.40
C VAL A 167 -0.42 4.57 21.61
N TYR A 168 -0.79 4.82 22.85
CA TYR A 168 -1.76 5.86 23.18
C TYR A 168 -1.16 7.26 22.97
N ALA A 169 -1.94 8.18 22.42
CA ALA A 169 -1.48 9.56 22.20
C ALA A 169 -1.18 10.31 23.51
N SER A 170 -1.68 9.83 24.65
CA SER A 170 -1.33 10.36 25.98
C SER A 170 -0.01 9.83 26.54
N SER A 171 0.67 8.92 25.85
CA SER A 171 1.95 8.38 26.30
C SER A 171 3.01 9.48 26.34
N THR A 172 3.67 9.64 27.50
CA THR A 172 4.72 10.64 27.71
C THR A 172 6.14 10.06 27.60
N GLN A 173 6.25 8.74 27.46
CA GLN A 173 7.51 8.01 27.37
C GLN A 173 7.38 6.86 26.37
N VAL A 174 8.49 6.54 25.71
CA VAL A 174 8.59 5.37 24.84
C VAL A 174 8.78 4.13 25.73
N SER A 175 8.12 3.02 25.38
CA SER A 175 8.36 1.73 26.06
C SER A 175 9.82 1.33 25.93
N SER A 176 10.41 0.79 27.01
CA SER A 176 11.82 0.38 27.03
C SER A 176 12.19 -0.61 25.91
N ALA A 177 11.23 -1.44 25.48
CA ALA A 177 11.41 -2.37 24.35
C ALA A 177 11.69 -1.67 23.01
N TYR A 178 11.29 -0.40 22.86
CA TYR A 178 11.43 0.40 21.64
C TYR A 178 12.25 1.68 21.86
N GLY A 179 12.77 1.91 23.08
CA GLY A 179 13.56 3.09 23.45
C GLY A 179 15.07 2.83 23.53
N GLY A 180 15.54 1.70 22.98
CA GLY A 180 16.95 1.34 22.98
C GLY A 180 17.79 2.11 21.97
N ILE A 181 19.08 2.24 22.26
CA ILE A 181 20.09 2.79 21.35
C ILE A 181 20.36 1.73 20.27
N GLY A 182 19.90 1.99 19.05
CA GLY A 182 19.99 1.05 17.93
C GLY A 182 21.30 1.20 17.13
N SER A 183 21.42 0.40 16.07
CA SER A 183 22.51 0.55 15.09
C SER A 183 22.54 1.93 14.44
N GLN A 184 21.39 2.59 14.34
CA GLN A 184 21.26 3.96 13.83
C GLN A 184 21.89 5.01 14.77
N ASP A 185 22.03 4.68 16.05
CA ASP A 185 22.67 5.54 17.06
C ASP A 185 24.16 5.20 17.26
N GLY A 186 24.76 4.45 16.32
CA GLY A 186 26.16 4.06 16.37
C GLY A 186 26.46 2.89 17.31
N ASN A 187 25.43 2.22 17.83
CA ASN A 187 25.60 1.03 18.67
C ASN A 187 25.34 -0.23 17.84
N PRO A 188 26.39 -0.92 17.36
CA PRO A 188 26.21 -2.08 16.50
C PRO A 188 25.40 -3.14 17.25
N SER A 189 24.33 -3.63 16.62
CA SER A 189 23.64 -4.81 17.15
C SER A 189 24.65 -5.94 17.24
N PRO A 190 24.73 -6.69 18.36
CA PRO A 190 25.51 -7.91 18.38
C PRO A 190 24.95 -8.77 17.25
N VAL A 191 25.81 -9.09 16.28
CA VAL A 191 25.46 -9.95 15.16
C VAL A 191 25.00 -11.27 15.77
N LEU A 192 23.75 -11.67 15.49
CA LEU A 192 23.24 -13.00 15.83
C LEU A 192 23.98 -14.06 15.01
#